data_AF-A0A424RAG8-F1
#
_entry.id   AF-A0A424RAG8-F1
#
_cell.length_a   1.000
_cell.length_b   1.000
_cell.length_c   1.000
_cell.angle_alpha   90.00
_cell.angle_beta   90.00
_cell.angle_gamma   90.00
#
_symmetry.space_group_name_H-M   'P 1'
#
loop_
_entity.id
_entity.type
_entity.pdbx_description
1 polymer ?
#
loop_
_entity_poly.entity_id
_entity_poly.type
_entity_poly.pdbx_seq_one_letter_code
_entity_poly.pdbx_strand_id
1 'polypeptide(L)'
;MKEYHELYSDNGKPKVRLSEEEYNIIYQYREKRKPTERRILVIGDLHSPFDLEEYHQHCVDTYNKWNCNQVIFIGDVIDNHYSSYHETDADGMGGADELDLAIDRLKRYYTSFPKADVIIGNHDRMIMRKAQTSSIPTKWIKAYKDVLEVPRWNFTERVVYDDVQFIHGEAGTARTKSKADMQSTVQGHLHTQSYTEFSCGRNFKIFGMQVGCGIDFSSYAMAYAKAGKKPAVGCGVVIGGKTAINCMMEL
;
A
#
# COMPACT_ATOMS: atom_id res chain seq x y z
N MET A 1 4.97 14.34 14.80
CA MET A 1 5.72 13.70 15.90
C MET A 1 4.92 13.90 17.17
N LYS A 2 5.17 13.08 18.19
CA LYS A 2 4.57 13.20 19.51
C LYS A 2 5.08 14.46 20.22
N GLU A 3 4.31 15.02 21.15
CA GLU A 3 4.77 16.13 22.00
C GLU A 3 5.87 15.64 22.96
N TYR A 4 6.77 16.52 23.42
CA TYR A 4 7.90 16.10 24.27
C TYR A 4 7.44 15.34 25.54
N HIS A 5 6.34 15.79 26.15
CA HIS A 5 5.75 15.15 27.33
C HIS A 5 5.19 13.74 27.04
N GLU A 6 4.82 13.43 25.79
CA GLU A 6 4.35 12.10 25.37
C GLU A 6 5.50 11.08 25.23
N LEU A 7 6.75 11.54 25.34
CA LEU A 7 7.95 10.71 25.37
C LEU A 7 8.26 10.16 26.76
N TYR A 8 7.40 10.37 27.75
CA TYR A 8 7.50 9.71 29.04
C TYR A 8 6.66 8.43 29.04
N SER A 9 7.12 7.40 29.74
CA SER A 9 6.31 6.23 30.07
C SER A 9 5.31 6.58 31.16
N ASP A 10 4.27 5.75 31.31
CA ASP A 10 3.24 5.94 32.35
C ASP A 10 3.84 5.92 33.77
N ASN A 11 5.03 5.33 33.91
CA ASN A 11 5.83 5.30 35.14
C ASN A 11 6.76 6.54 35.30
N GLY A 12 6.59 7.58 34.49
CA GLY A 12 7.37 8.83 34.56
C GLY A 12 8.82 8.73 34.08
N LYS A 13 9.23 7.60 33.47
CA LYS A 13 10.58 7.46 32.90
C LYS A 13 10.60 7.88 31.44
N PRO A 14 11.57 8.70 30.99
CA PRO A 14 11.65 9.12 29.60
C PRO A 14 12.00 7.92 28.69
N LYS A 15 11.24 7.75 27.59
CA LYS A 15 11.39 6.72 26.54
C LYS A 15 12.61 6.99 25.66
N VAL A 16 13.13 8.22 25.67
CA VAL A 16 14.35 8.65 24.97
C VAL A 16 15.23 9.43 25.93
N ARG A 17 16.56 9.34 25.79
CA ARG A 17 17.52 10.09 26.61
C ARG A 17 17.85 11.43 25.97
N LEU A 18 16.85 12.30 25.82
CA LEU A 18 17.02 13.66 25.31
C LEU A 18 16.42 14.62 26.33
N SER A 19 17.07 15.76 26.57
CA SER A 19 16.46 16.91 27.23
C SER A 19 15.41 17.56 26.32
N GLU A 20 14.55 18.40 26.90
CA GLU A 20 13.54 19.14 26.15
C GLU A 20 14.17 20.06 25.10
N GLU A 21 15.30 20.69 25.44
CA GLU A 21 16.04 21.56 24.52
C GLU A 21 16.62 20.75 23.34
N GLU A 22 17.27 19.62 23.61
CA GLU A 22 17.78 18.73 22.55
C GLU A 22 16.65 18.20 21.66
N TYR A 23 15.52 17.83 22.26
CA TYR A 23 14.35 17.41 21.50
C TYR A 23 13.83 18.52 20.60
N ASN A 24 13.70 19.74 21.12
CA ASN A 24 13.22 20.89 20.38
C ASN A 24 14.15 21.27 19.23
N ILE A 25 15.48 21.18 19.42
CA ILE A 25 16.46 21.38 18.36
C ILE A 25 16.27 20.35 17.25
N ILE A 26 16.19 19.05 17.60
CA ILE A 26 15.99 17.96 16.64
C ILE A 26 14.64 18.11 15.93
N TYR A 27 13.58 18.48 16.66
CA TYR A 27 12.24 18.70 16.14
C TYR A 27 12.23 19.84 15.13
N GLN A 28 12.69 21.03 15.51
CA GLN A 28 12.82 22.20 14.64
C GLN A 28 13.64 21.87 13.38
N TYR A 29 14.74 21.14 13.55
CA TYR A 29 15.57 20.70 12.44
C TYR A 29 14.81 19.76 11.49
N ARG A 30 14.10 18.76 12.02
CA ARG A 30 13.30 17.82 11.21
C ARG A 30 12.13 18.51 10.52
N GLU A 31 11.43 19.41 11.20
CA GLU A 31 10.33 20.19 10.61
C GLU A 31 10.83 21.08 9.47
N LYS A 32 11.95 21.79 9.65
CA LYS A 32 12.59 22.58 8.58
C LYS A 32 13.03 21.73 7.38
N ARG A 33 13.29 20.43 7.59
CA ARG A 33 13.70 19.49 6.53
C ARG A 33 12.53 18.72 5.92
N LYS A 34 11.29 18.92 6.38
CA LYS A 34 10.15 18.31 5.70
C LYS A 34 10.07 18.84 4.27
N PRO A 35 9.81 17.97 3.28
CA PRO A 35 9.68 18.43 1.92
C PRO A 35 8.39 19.23 1.82
N THR A 36 8.46 20.41 1.20
CA THR A 36 7.29 21.19 0.82
C THR A 36 6.55 20.54 -0.34
N GLU A 37 7.29 19.84 -1.22
CA GLU A 37 6.74 19.01 -2.27
C GLU A 37 6.13 17.71 -1.72
N ARG A 38 5.17 17.17 -2.45
CA ARG A 38 4.57 15.88 -2.13
C ARG A 38 5.54 14.75 -2.44
N ARG A 39 5.67 13.82 -1.50
CA ARG A 39 6.49 12.61 -1.61
C ARG A 39 5.67 11.43 -1.17
N ILE A 40 5.26 10.63 -2.14
CA ILE A 40 4.26 9.57 -1.95
C ILE A 40 5.00 8.24 -1.90
N LEU A 41 4.87 7.52 -0.78
CA LEU A 41 5.14 6.09 -0.74
C LEU A 41 3.95 5.36 -1.38
N VAL A 42 4.25 4.50 -2.35
CA VAL A 42 3.25 3.64 -3.00
C VAL A 42 3.52 2.20 -2.57
N ILE A 43 2.69 1.68 -1.69
CA ILE A 43 2.79 0.31 -1.18
C ILE A 43 2.06 -0.61 -2.15
N GLY A 44 2.73 -1.69 -2.54
CA GLY A 44 2.24 -2.70 -3.47
C GLY A 44 1.15 -3.58 -2.87
N ASP A 45 0.66 -4.50 -3.70
CA ASP A 45 -0.31 -5.52 -3.35
C ASP A 45 0.18 -6.33 -2.13
N LEU A 46 -0.54 -6.24 -1.01
CA LEU A 46 -0.17 -6.95 0.23
C LEU A 46 -0.65 -8.39 0.17
N HIS A 47 -1.92 -8.58 -0.20
CA HIS A 47 -2.64 -9.83 -0.02
C HIS A 47 -2.60 -10.32 1.43
N SER A 48 -2.80 -9.42 2.41
CA SER A 48 -2.83 -9.86 3.81
C SER A 48 -3.96 -10.89 4.03
N PRO A 49 -3.69 -11.99 4.75
CA PRO A 49 -2.54 -12.18 5.64
C PRO A 49 -1.29 -12.84 5.03
N PHE A 50 -1.22 -12.97 3.71
CA PHE A 50 -0.17 -13.67 2.97
C PHE A 50 0.96 -12.74 2.49
N ASP A 51 1.12 -11.54 3.09
CA ASP A 51 2.26 -10.66 2.86
C ASP A 51 3.49 -11.10 3.66
N LEU A 52 4.70 -10.82 3.15
CA LEU A 52 5.96 -11.02 3.87
C LEU A 52 6.03 -10.10 5.09
N GLU A 53 6.52 -10.61 6.22
CA GLU A 53 6.65 -9.83 7.45
C GLU A 53 7.64 -8.67 7.28
N GLU A 54 8.76 -8.95 6.60
CA GLU A 54 9.84 -8.00 6.34
C GLU A 54 9.42 -6.88 5.36
N TYR A 55 8.35 -7.09 4.59
CA TYR A 55 7.87 -6.09 3.62
C TYR A 55 7.34 -4.84 4.32
N HIS A 56 6.70 -4.97 5.49
CA HIS A 56 6.26 -3.83 6.30
C HIS A 56 7.46 -2.95 6.68
N GLN A 57 8.53 -3.56 7.17
CA GLN A 57 9.74 -2.83 7.55
C GLN A 57 10.39 -2.15 6.34
N HIS A 58 10.45 -2.84 5.20
CA HIS A 58 10.94 -2.26 3.94
C HIS A 58 10.15 -1.01 3.52
N CYS A 59 8.82 -1.03 3.68
CA CYS A 59 7.97 0.13 3.40
C CYS A 59 8.25 1.29 4.37
N VAL A 60 8.42 1.02 5.66
CA VAL A 60 8.75 2.02 6.69
C VAL A 60 10.12 2.64 6.42
N ASP A 61 11.12 1.83 6.12
CA ASP A 61 12.47 2.30 5.82
C ASP A 61 12.49 3.13 4.53
N THR A 62 11.76 2.71 3.51
CA THR A 62 11.60 3.47 2.26
C THR A 62 10.91 4.81 2.51
N TYR A 63 9.82 4.83 3.29
CA TYR A 63 9.11 6.06 3.69
C TYR A 63 10.08 7.07 4.31
N ASN A 64 10.89 6.60 5.26
CA ASN A 64 11.82 7.44 6.00
C ASN A 64 13.00 7.88 5.13
N LYS A 65 13.59 6.96 4.35
CA LYS A 65 14.73 7.22 3.45
C LYS A 65 14.42 8.32 2.44
N TRP A 66 13.22 8.31 1.88
CA TRP A 66 12.80 9.29 0.88
C TRP A 66 12.08 10.51 1.47
N ASN A 67 11.90 10.53 2.80
CA ASN A 67 11.18 11.56 3.54
C ASN A 67 9.77 11.77 2.96
N CYS A 68 9.07 10.65 2.75
CA CYS A 68 7.70 10.66 2.26
C CYS A 68 6.77 11.37 3.26
N ASN A 69 5.70 11.94 2.74
CA ASN A 69 4.68 12.68 3.52
C ASN A 69 3.24 12.23 3.19
N GLN A 70 3.09 11.27 2.27
CA GLN A 70 1.83 10.63 1.93
C GLN A 70 2.07 9.15 1.64
N VAL A 71 1.03 8.33 1.85
CA VAL A 71 1.02 6.89 1.58
C VAL A 71 -0.18 6.55 0.73
N ILE A 72 0.05 5.74 -0.30
CA ILE A 72 -0.99 5.13 -1.12
C ILE A 72 -0.75 3.62 -1.13
N PHE A 73 -1.73 2.83 -0.76
CA PHE A 73 -1.76 1.40 -1.06
C PHE A 73 -2.38 1.23 -2.44
N ILE A 74 -1.70 0.55 -3.35
CA ILE A 74 -2.12 0.42 -4.76
C ILE A 74 -3.09 -0.75 -5.00
N GLY A 75 -3.74 -1.19 -3.93
CA GLY A 75 -4.80 -2.21 -3.91
C GLY A 75 -4.36 -3.58 -3.45
N ASP A 76 -5.35 -4.45 -3.33
CA ASP A 76 -5.24 -5.80 -2.78
C ASP A 76 -4.53 -5.77 -1.41
N VAL A 77 -5.07 -4.96 -0.49
CA VAL A 77 -4.58 -4.90 0.89
C VAL A 77 -4.98 -6.14 1.69
N ILE A 78 -6.06 -6.81 1.28
CA ILE A 78 -6.49 -8.12 1.78
C ILE A 78 -6.62 -9.10 0.61
N ASP A 79 -6.34 -10.38 0.85
CA ASP A 79 -6.40 -11.40 -0.21
C ASP A 79 -7.83 -11.88 -0.50
N ASN A 80 -8.63 -12.14 0.55
CA ASN A 80 -9.94 -12.78 0.42
C ASN A 80 -9.86 -14.13 -0.33
N HIS A 81 -8.84 -14.94 -0.05
CA HIS A 81 -8.57 -16.24 -0.66
C HIS A 81 -9.80 -17.15 -0.57
N TYR A 82 -10.36 -17.28 0.64
CA TYR A 82 -11.57 -18.07 0.90
C TYR A 82 -12.75 -17.63 0.03
N SER A 83 -12.83 -16.33 -0.25
CA SER A 83 -13.90 -15.75 -1.04
C SER A 83 -13.58 -15.70 -2.54
N SER A 84 -12.48 -16.28 -2.98
CA SER A 84 -12.13 -16.42 -4.38
C SER A 84 -13.21 -17.17 -5.17
N TYR A 85 -13.20 -16.97 -6.49
CA TYR A 85 -13.93 -17.80 -7.44
C TYR A 85 -13.09 -18.99 -7.93
N HIS A 86 -11.83 -19.07 -7.52
CA HIS A 86 -10.97 -20.24 -7.70
C HIS A 86 -11.26 -21.29 -6.62
N GLU A 87 -10.83 -22.53 -6.85
CA GLU A 87 -10.97 -23.61 -5.88
C GLU A 87 -10.28 -23.23 -4.57
N THR A 88 -11.05 -23.27 -3.47
CA THR A 88 -10.54 -23.06 -2.13
C THR A 88 -9.82 -24.31 -1.67
N ASP A 89 -8.64 -24.16 -1.06
CA ASP A 89 -7.94 -25.27 -0.42
C ASP A 89 -8.82 -25.83 0.71
N ALA A 90 -9.11 -27.14 0.66
CA ALA A 90 -9.94 -27.80 1.66
C ALA A 90 -9.31 -27.78 3.06
N ASP A 91 -7.98 -27.67 3.13
CA ASP A 91 -7.21 -27.54 4.37
C ASP A 91 -6.80 -26.07 4.66
N GLY A 92 -7.28 -25.11 3.86
CA GLY A 92 -7.04 -23.68 4.00
C GLY A 92 -7.86 -23.02 5.13
N MET A 93 -7.61 -21.73 5.38
CA MET A 93 -8.35 -20.98 6.41
C MET A 93 -9.81 -20.79 6.00
N GLY A 94 -10.70 -20.80 7.00
CA GLY A 94 -12.07 -20.30 6.81
C GLY A 94 -12.08 -18.78 6.62
N GLY A 95 -13.13 -18.26 5.98
CA GLY A 95 -13.21 -16.82 5.67
C GLY A 95 -13.23 -15.89 6.88
N ALA A 96 -13.69 -16.36 8.05
CA ALA A 96 -13.63 -15.58 9.29
C ALA A 96 -12.19 -15.49 9.82
N ASP A 97 -11.50 -16.64 9.91
CA ASP A 97 -10.11 -16.70 10.39
C ASP A 97 -9.17 -15.89 9.49
N GLU A 98 -9.35 -15.97 8.16
CA GLU A 98 -8.57 -15.19 7.20
C GLU A 98 -8.77 -13.68 7.40
N LEU A 99 -10.02 -13.24 7.59
CA LEU A 99 -10.34 -11.84 7.84
C LEU A 99 -9.73 -11.34 9.15
N ASP A 100 -9.86 -12.11 10.23
CA ASP A 100 -9.31 -11.73 11.54
C ASP A 100 -7.78 -11.61 11.51
N LEU A 101 -7.10 -12.52 10.81
CA LEU A 101 -5.65 -12.46 10.60
C LEU A 101 -5.25 -11.29 9.69
N ALA A 102 -6.04 -10.99 8.66
CA ALA A 102 -5.81 -9.83 7.80
C ALA A 102 -5.94 -8.52 8.60
N ILE A 103 -6.98 -8.38 9.43
CA ILE A 103 -7.17 -7.24 10.33
C ILE A 103 -5.96 -7.10 11.27
N ASP A 104 -5.53 -8.20 11.89
CA ASP A 104 -4.38 -8.17 12.80
C ASP A 104 -3.08 -7.71 12.11
N ARG A 105 -2.79 -8.24 10.91
CA ARG A 105 -1.63 -7.82 10.10
C ARG A 105 -1.75 -6.37 9.62
N LEU A 106 -2.95 -5.88 9.31
CA LEU A 106 -3.13 -4.48 8.93
C LEU A 106 -2.89 -3.50 10.09
N LYS A 107 -3.02 -3.92 11.36
CA LYS A 107 -2.76 -3.03 12.53
C LYS A 107 -1.35 -2.44 12.52
N ARG A 108 -0.32 -3.21 12.13
CA ARG A 108 1.05 -2.67 12.02
C ARG A 108 1.19 -1.64 10.90
N TYR A 109 0.52 -1.86 9.76
CA TYR A 109 0.52 -0.90 8.66
C TYR A 109 -0.23 0.36 9.07
N TYR A 110 -1.39 0.25 9.72
CA TYR A 110 -2.15 1.39 10.22
C TYR A 110 -1.40 2.17 11.31
N THR A 111 -0.63 1.48 12.15
CA THR A 111 0.23 2.12 13.16
C THR A 111 1.32 2.96 12.52
N SER A 112 2.01 2.41 11.50
CA SER A 112 3.07 3.13 10.76
C SER A 112 2.53 4.19 9.82
N PHE A 113 1.38 3.92 9.19
CA PHE A 113 0.76 4.73 8.14
C PHE A 113 -0.69 5.07 8.51
N PRO A 114 -0.90 5.92 9.53
CA PRO A 114 -2.22 6.20 10.10
C PRO A 114 -3.21 6.90 9.16
N LYS A 115 -2.72 7.50 8.07
CA LYS A 115 -3.50 8.15 7.04
C LYS A 115 -2.95 7.70 5.69
N ALA A 116 -3.79 7.07 4.89
CA ALA A 116 -3.42 6.58 3.57
C ALA A 116 -4.64 6.59 2.65
N ASP A 117 -4.40 6.73 1.36
CA ASP A 117 -5.37 6.34 0.34
C ASP A 117 -5.16 4.86 0.01
N VAL A 118 -6.24 4.11 -0.15
CA VAL A 118 -6.22 2.72 -0.56
C VAL A 118 -6.98 2.63 -1.87
N ILE A 119 -6.27 2.30 -2.94
CA ILE A 119 -6.92 2.02 -4.21
C ILE A 119 -7.57 0.65 -4.11
N ILE A 120 -8.87 0.54 -4.36
CA ILE A 120 -9.58 -0.73 -4.22
C ILE A 120 -9.17 -1.67 -5.36
N GLY A 121 -8.49 -2.77 -5.00
CA GLY A 121 -8.09 -3.81 -5.93
C GLY A 121 -9.20 -4.83 -6.21
N ASN A 122 -8.90 -5.86 -7.01
CA ASN A 122 -9.88 -6.90 -7.33
C ASN A 122 -10.12 -7.87 -6.17
N HIS A 123 -9.12 -8.12 -5.34
CA HIS A 123 -9.26 -8.91 -4.13
C HIS A 123 -10.06 -8.15 -3.06
N ASP A 124 -9.77 -6.86 -2.86
CA ASP A 124 -10.49 -6.01 -1.90
C ASP A 124 -12.01 -5.99 -2.18
N ARG A 125 -12.42 -5.87 -3.44
CA ARG A 125 -13.85 -5.78 -3.81
C ARG A 125 -14.59 -7.09 -3.93
N MET A 126 -13.90 -8.22 -3.77
CA MET A 126 -14.47 -9.54 -3.97
C MET A 126 -15.66 -9.82 -3.05
N ILE A 127 -15.57 -9.44 -1.78
CA ILE A 127 -16.67 -9.61 -0.80
C ILE A 127 -17.88 -8.78 -1.18
N MET A 128 -17.67 -7.51 -1.62
CA MET A 128 -18.78 -6.65 -2.03
C MET A 128 -19.47 -7.19 -3.27
N ARG A 129 -18.72 -7.74 -4.23
CA ARG A 129 -19.28 -8.41 -5.40
C ARG A 129 -20.14 -9.62 -5.01
N LYS A 130 -19.65 -10.47 -4.10
CA LYS A 130 -20.44 -11.61 -3.58
C LYS A 130 -21.71 -11.16 -2.85
N ALA A 131 -21.64 -10.11 -2.04
CA ALA A 131 -22.81 -9.56 -1.36
C ALA A 131 -23.87 -9.03 -2.35
N GLN A 132 -23.43 -8.34 -3.42
CA GLN A 132 -24.32 -7.86 -4.47
C GLN A 132 -24.98 -9.01 -5.24
N THR A 133 -24.24 -10.06 -5.60
CA THR A 133 -24.82 -11.25 -6.27
C THR A 133 -25.82 -11.99 -5.37
N SER A 134 -25.65 -11.90 -4.04
CA SER A 134 -26.59 -12.41 -3.05
C SER A 134 -27.77 -11.46 -2.78
N SER A 135 -27.94 -10.41 -3.59
CA SER A 135 -29.01 -9.41 -3.47
C SER A 135 -29.07 -8.69 -2.12
N ILE A 136 -27.93 -8.54 -1.43
CA ILE A 136 -27.85 -7.83 -0.15
C ILE A 136 -27.81 -6.31 -0.42
N PRO A 137 -28.75 -5.52 0.12
CA PRO A 137 -28.71 -4.07 -0.03
C PRO A 137 -27.45 -3.47 0.61
N THR A 138 -26.78 -2.54 -0.08
CA THR A 138 -25.52 -1.92 0.37
C THR A 138 -25.62 -1.27 1.76
N LYS A 139 -26.80 -0.80 2.17
CA LYS A 139 -27.04 -0.23 3.50
C LYS A 139 -26.78 -1.22 4.66
N TRP A 140 -26.86 -2.52 4.41
CA TRP A 140 -26.55 -3.57 5.39
C TRP A 140 -25.05 -3.85 5.52
N ILE A 141 -24.24 -3.32 4.60
CA ILE A 141 -22.82 -3.65 4.49
C ILE A 141 -21.98 -2.53 5.09
N LYS A 142 -21.09 -2.87 6.02
CA LYS A 142 -20.13 -1.93 6.61
C LYS A 142 -19.10 -1.49 5.57
N ALA A 143 -18.58 -0.27 5.69
CA ALA A 143 -17.51 0.20 4.83
C ALA A 143 -16.19 -0.54 5.13
N TYR A 144 -15.31 -0.67 4.13
CA TYR A 144 -14.02 -1.35 4.26
C TYR A 144 -13.21 -0.87 5.47
N LYS A 145 -13.08 0.44 5.64
CA LYS A 145 -12.34 1.04 6.75
C LYS A 145 -12.87 0.66 8.13
N ASP A 146 -14.16 0.35 8.24
CA ASP A 146 -14.80 -0.04 9.50
C ASP A 146 -14.63 -1.54 9.76
N VAL A 147 -14.69 -2.36 8.70
CA VAL A 147 -14.42 -3.81 8.78
C VAL A 147 -12.95 -4.06 9.09
N LEU A 148 -12.05 -3.33 8.43
CA LEU A 148 -10.60 -3.51 8.53
C LEU A 148 -9.97 -2.71 9.68
N GLU A 149 -10.77 -2.05 10.51
CA GLU A 149 -10.32 -1.27 11.68
C GLU A 149 -9.29 -0.15 11.37
N VAL A 150 -9.40 0.45 10.18
CA VAL A 150 -8.52 1.51 9.67
C VAL A 150 -9.30 2.80 9.36
N PRO A 151 -9.96 3.42 10.35
CA PRO A 151 -10.99 4.45 10.13
C PRO A 151 -10.51 5.73 9.43
N ARG A 152 -9.18 5.96 9.37
CA ARG A 152 -8.54 7.11 8.71
C ARG A 152 -7.99 6.80 7.32
N TRP A 153 -8.15 5.58 6.84
CA TRP A 153 -7.84 5.23 5.47
C TRP A 153 -9.00 5.57 4.54
N ASN A 154 -8.66 6.03 3.34
CA ASN A 154 -9.60 6.44 2.31
C ASN A 154 -9.60 5.40 1.19
N PHE A 155 -10.63 4.54 1.13
CA PHE A 155 -10.78 3.54 0.09
C PHE A 155 -11.49 4.14 -1.13
N THR A 156 -10.86 4.07 -2.29
CA THR A 156 -11.36 4.66 -3.55
C THR A 156 -10.85 3.88 -4.77
N GLU A 157 -11.43 4.04 -5.95
CA GLU A 157 -10.99 3.34 -7.16
C GLU A 157 -9.82 4.03 -7.87
N ARG A 158 -9.66 5.33 -7.64
CA ARG A 158 -8.64 6.18 -8.29
C ARG A 158 -8.37 7.42 -7.47
N VAL A 159 -7.11 7.84 -7.46
CA VAL A 159 -6.72 9.19 -7.03
C VAL A 159 -5.77 9.81 -8.05
N VAL A 160 -5.71 11.13 -8.08
CA VAL A 160 -4.77 11.90 -8.89
C VAL A 160 -4.08 12.91 -8.00
N TYR A 161 -2.75 12.86 -7.97
CA TYR A 161 -1.92 13.81 -7.23
C TYR A 161 -0.76 14.27 -8.12
N ASP A 162 -0.52 15.58 -8.17
CA ASP A 162 0.52 16.20 -9.01
C ASP A 162 0.47 15.71 -10.47
N ASP A 163 -0.75 15.63 -11.02
CA ASP A 163 -1.06 15.11 -12.37
C ASP A 163 -0.69 13.63 -12.61
N VAL A 164 -0.30 12.89 -11.57
CA VAL A 164 -0.06 11.45 -11.63
C VAL A 164 -1.31 10.69 -11.20
N GLN A 165 -1.74 9.75 -12.04
CA GLN A 165 -2.83 8.82 -11.77
C GLN A 165 -2.35 7.62 -10.97
N PHE A 166 -3.10 7.25 -9.94
CA PHE A 166 -2.89 6.04 -9.16
C PHE A 166 -4.15 5.17 -9.26
N ILE A 167 -3.97 3.96 -9.78
CA ILE A 167 -5.04 2.96 -10.00
C ILE A 167 -4.48 1.56 -9.67
N HIS A 168 -5.34 0.58 -9.43
CA HIS A 168 -4.87 -0.77 -9.10
C HIS A 168 -4.21 -1.46 -10.29
N GLY A 169 -4.79 -1.37 -11.50
CA GLY A 169 -4.12 -1.76 -12.75
C GLY A 169 -4.61 -3.04 -13.43
N GLU A 170 -5.90 -3.36 -13.35
CA GLU A 170 -6.47 -4.60 -13.91
C GLU A 170 -6.58 -4.63 -15.45
N ALA A 171 -6.54 -3.46 -16.09
CA ALA A 171 -6.71 -3.31 -17.52
C ALA A 171 -5.36 -3.17 -18.26
N GLY A 172 -4.38 -4.01 -17.89
CA GLY A 172 -3.08 -4.09 -18.56
C GLY A 172 -1.93 -3.47 -17.75
N THR A 173 -0.96 -2.86 -18.44
CA THR A 173 0.32 -2.45 -17.84
C THR A 173 0.41 -0.93 -17.65
N ALA A 174 1.16 -0.49 -16.62
CA ALA A 174 1.35 0.93 -16.33
C ALA A 174 1.87 1.72 -17.53
N ARG A 175 2.82 1.15 -18.29
CA ARG A 175 3.36 1.77 -19.52
C ARG A 175 2.31 1.95 -20.60
N THR A 176 1.38 1.00 -20.75
CA THR A 176 0.36 1.06 -21.80
C THR A 176 -0.71 2.06 -21.40
N LYS A 177 -1.13 2.00 -20.13
CA LYS A 177 -2.14 2.90 -19.58
C LYS A 177 -1.67 4.35 -19.60
N SER A 178 -0.42 4.62 -19.21
CA SER A 178 0.10 5.99 -19.23
C SER A 178 0.11 6.59 -20.63
N LYS A 179 0.51 5.81 -21.65
CA LYS A 179 0.46 6.24 -23.05
C LYS A 179 -0.95 6.42 -23.58
N ALA A 180 -1.87 5.52 -23.24
CA ALA A 180 -3.26 5.59 -23.69
C ALA A 180 -3.98 6.82 -23.11
N ASP A 181 -3.76 7.11 -21.82
CA ASP A 181 -4.37 8.24 -21.12
C ASP A 181 -3.58 9.55 -21.31
N MET A 182 -2.38 9.47 -21.90
CA MET A 182 -1.40 10.56 -21.97
C MET A 182 -1.14 11.21 -20.59
N GLN A 183 -1.16 10.39 -19.54
CA GLN A 183 -1.02 10.80 -18.15
C GLN A 183 -0.07 9.85 -17.41
N SER A 184 0.85 10.40 -16.61
CA SER A 184 1.70 9.56 -15.76
C SER A 184 0.85 8.67 -14.88
N THR A 185 1.11 7.36 -14.89
CA THR A 185 0.26 6.36 -14.23
C THR A 185 1.09 5.43 -13.37
N VAL A 186 0.64 5.20 -12.15
CA VAL A 186 1.18 4.26 -11.18
C VAL A 186 0.14 3.17 -10.91
N GLN A 187 0.55 1.91 -10.96
CA GLN A 187 -0.33 0.77 -10.68
C GLN A 187 0.42 -0.47 -10.16
N GLY A 188 -0.31 -1.41 -9.56
CA GLY A 188 0.15 -2.71 -9.06
C GLY A 188 -0.48 -3.87 -9.83
N HIS A 189 -1.06 -4.86 -9.16
CA HIS A 189 -1.84 -5.98 -9.72
C HIS A 189 -1.04 -7.09 -10.43
N LEU A 190 0.01 -6.77 -11.20
CA LEU A 190 0.69 -7.79 -12.03
C LEU A 190 1.67 -8.70 -11.29
N HIS A 191 1.98 -8.38 -10.03
CA HIS A 191 2.85 -9.07 -9.03
C HIS A 191 4.29 -9.42 -9.44
N THR A 192 4.53 -9.78 -10.70
CA THR A 192 5.80 -10.27 -11.28
C THR A 192 6.57 -9.19 -12.04
N GLN A 193 6.05 -7.96 -12.06
CA GLN A 193 6.64 -6.84 -12.78
C GLN A 193 6.87 -5.67 -11.84
N SER A 194 8.05 -5.08 -11.93
CA SER A 194 8.38 -3.81 -11.29
C SER A 194 9.25 -3.00 -12.24
N TYR A 195 8.79 -1.82 -12.64
CA TYR A 195 9.53 -0.93 -13.52
C TYR A 195 8.99 0.49 -13.48
N THR A 196 9.83 1.44 -13.88
CA THR A 196 9.41 2.79 -14.27
C THR A 196 9.86 3.04 -15.70
N GLU A 197 8.94 3.38 -16.59
CA GLU A 197 9.24 3.71 -17.98
C GLU A 197 8.75 5.13 -18.31
N PHE A 198 9.64 5.97 -18.83
CA PHE A 198 9.27 7.30 -19.33
C PHE A 198 9.00 7.24 -20.83
N SER A 199 7.87 7.82 -21.24
CA SER A 199 7.56 8.11 -22.64
C SER A 199 7.70 9.62 -22.87
N CYS A 200 8.57 10.01 -23.80
CA CYS A 200 8.88 11.40 -24.09
C CYS A 200 8.26 11.82 -25.43
N GLY A 201 7.33 12.77 -25.38
CA GLY A 201 6.82 13.46 -26.56
C GLY A 201 7.64 14.73 -26.87
N ARG A 202 7.21 15.47 -27.89
CA ARG A 202 7.89 16.72 -28.31
C ARG A 202 7.81 17.84 -27.26
N ASN A 203 6.74 17.88 -26.48
CA ASN A 203 6.44 19.00 -25.57
C ASN A 203 6.49 18.60 -24.09
N PHE A 204 6.22 17.33 -23.76
CA PHE A 204 6.18 16.84 -22.39
C PHE A 204 6.51 15.36 -22.35
N LYS A 205 6.77 14.86 -21.14
CA LYS A 205 6.99 13.44 -20.86
C LYS A 205 6.01 12.96 -19.80
N ILE A 206 5.69 11.68 -19.88
CA ILE A 206 4.90 10.95 -18.88
C ILE A 206 5.67 9.71 -18.46
N PHE A 207 5.30 9.12 -17.32
CA PHE A 207 5.84 7.81 -16.92
C PHE A 207 4.74 6.80 -16.61
N GLY A 208 5.02 5.53 -16.88
CA GLY A 208 4.29 4.40 -16.31
C GLY A 208 5.13 3.74 -15.24
N MET A 209 4.66 3.70 -13.99
CA MET A 209 5.29 2.95 -12.90
C MET A 209 4.43 1.74 -12.56
N GLN A 210 4.99 0.55 -12.80
CA GLN A 210 4.47 -0.71 -12.31
C GLN A 210 5.16 -0.98 -10.98
N VAL A 211 4.40 -0.97 -9.89
CA VAL A 211 4.91 -1.19 -8.53
C VAL A 211 4.99 -2.70 -8.27
N GLY A 212 6.01 -3.10 -7.51
CA GLY A 212 6.10 -4.45 -6.95
C GLY A 212 4.99 -4.75 -5.93
N CYS A 213 5.07 -5.91 -5.29
CA CYS A 213 4.12 -6.37 -4.27
C CYS A 213 4.82 -6.73 -2.95
N GLY A 214 4.02 -7.03 -1.92
CA GLY A 214 4.46 -7.55 -0.62
C GLY A 214 4.22 -9.04 -0.41
N ILE A 215 3.68 -9.74 -1.41
CA ILE A 215 3.23 -11.14 -1.31
C ILE A 215 4.37 -12.10 -0.91
N ASP A 216 4.07 -13.00 0.03
CA ASP A 216 4.84 -14.22 0.27
C ASP A 216 4.44 -15.33 -0.72
N PHE A 217 5.31 -15.57 -1.70
CA PHE A 217 5.11 -16.57 -2.74
C PHE A 217 5.09 -18.02 -2.22
N SER A 218 5.58 -18.27 -1.00
CA SER A 218 5.57 -19.60 -0.40
C SER A 218 4.21 -19.98 0.20
N SER A 219 3.32 -19.00 0.41
CA SER A 219 1.99 -19.21 0.99
C SER A 219 1.10 -20.14 0.14
N TYR A 220 0.18 -20.85 0.79
CA TYR A 220 -0.78 -21.72 0.10
C TYR A 220 -1.75 -20.90 -0.77
N ALA A 221 -2.07 -19.66 -0.38
CA ALA A 221 -2.93 -18.76 -1.14
C ALA A 221 -2.38 -18.46 -2.54
N MET A 222 -1.06 -18.56 -2.72
CA MET A 222 -0.38 -18.38 -4.00
C MET A 222 -0.14 -19.70 -4.76
N ALA A 223 -0.76 -20.82 -4.33
CA ALA A 223 -0.60 -22.13 -4.97
C ALA A 223 -0.95 -22.12 -6.46
N TYR A 224 -1.96 -21.35 -6.87
CA TYR A 224 -2.35 -21.18 -8.27
C TYR A 224 -1.22 -20.59 -9.14
N ALA A 225 -0.31 -19.82 -8.53
CA ALA A 225 0.80 -19.15 -9.18
C ALA A 225 2.15 -19.86 -9.00
N LYS A 226 2.22 -21.01 -8.30
CA LYS A 226 3.49 -21.69 -7.95
C LYS A 226 4.34 -22.15 -9.14
N ALA A 227 3.73 -22.42 -10.30
CA ALA A 227 4.46 -22.70 -11.55
C ALA A 227 4.88 -21.42 -12.32
N GLY A 228 4.52 -20.25 -11.79
CA GLY A 228 4.73 -18.94 -12.40
C GLY A 228 6.06 -18.29 -12.03
N LYS A 229 6.21 -17.03 -12.44
CA LYS A 229 7.41 -16.22 -12.16
C LYS A 229 7.41 -15.75 -10.71
N LYS A 230 8.60 -15.63 -10.13
CA LYS A 230 8.79 -15.04 -8.79
C LYS A 230 8.20 -13.63 -8.76
N PRO A 231 7.42 -13.27 -7.72
CA PRO A 231 6.93 -11.91 -7.54
C PRO A 231 8.07 -10.89 -7.41
N ALA A 232 7.85 -9.70 -7.96
CA ALA A 232 8.75 -8.57 -7.84
C ALA A 232 8.47 -7.85 -6.51
N VAL A 233 9.14 -8.27 -5.44
CA VAL A 233 8.90 -7.71 -4.10
C VAL A 233 9.51 -6.31 -3.98
N GLY A 234 8.68 -5.32 -3.66
CA GLY A 234 9.12 -3.92 -3.56
C GLY A 234 7.96 -2.93 -3.45
N CYS A 235 8.30 -1.67 -3.23
CA CYS A 235 7.35 -0.56 -3.18
C CYS A 235 7.82 0.59 -4.10
N GLY A 236 6.97 1.58 -4.34
CA GLY A 236 7.26 2.73 -5.19
C GLY A 236 7.41 4.03 -4.40
N VAL A 237 8.12 5.00 -4.96
CA VAL A 237 8.16 6.38 -4.47
C VAL A 237 7.93 7.33 -5.62
N VAL A 238 6.99 8.27 -5.43
CA VAL A 238 6.73 9.37 -6.37
C VAL A 238 7.03 10.71 -5.71
N ILE A 239 7.87 11.54 -6.34
CA ILE A 239 8.30 12.83 -5.82
C ILE A 239 7.81 13.94 -6.77
N GLY A 240 6.95 14.82 -6.24
CA GLY A 240 6.45 16.03 -6.91
C GLY A 240 5.84 15.77 -8.29
N GLY A 241 5.22 14.60 -8.48
CA GLY A 241 4.64 14.16 -9.75
C GLY A 241 5.63 13.94 -10.91
N LYS A 242 6.94 14.04 -10.67
CA LYS A 242 7.96 14.09 -11.75
C LYS A 242 8.95 12.94 -11.73
N THR A 243 9.24 12.41 -10.55
CA THR A 243 10.22 11.34 -10.35
C THR A 243 9.50 10.14 -9.76
N ALA A 244 9.67 8.97 -10.39
CA ALA A 244 9.06 7.72 -9.96
C ALA A 244 10.14 6.64 -9.83
N ILE A 245 10.23 6.03 -8.65
CA ILE A 245 11.34 5.15 -8.26
C ILE A 245 10.75 3.86 -7.69
N ASN A 246 11.10 2.72 -8.29
CA ASN A 246 10.83 1.42 -7.68
C ASN A 246 11.94 1.10 -6.66
N CYS A 247 11.54 0.85 -5.43
CA CYS A 247 12.39 0.47 -4.30
C CYS A 247 12.23 -1.04 -4.09
N MET A 248 13.07 -1.82 -4.78
CA MET A 248 13.08 -3.28 -4.69
C MET A 248 13.63 -3.74 -3.33
N MET A 249 13.03 -4.81 -2.79
CA MET A 249 13.52 -5.47 -1.59
C MET A 249 14.62 -6.47 -1.96
N GLU A 250 15.66 -6.59 -1.14
CA GLU A 250 16.64 -7.67 -1.27
C GLU A 250 16.01 -8.97 -0.74
N LEU A 251 16.11 -10.06 -1.52
CA LEU A 251 15.42 -11.33 -1.29
C LEU A 251 16.40 -12.50 -1.18
#